data_AF-W5TPI8-F1
#
_entry.id   AF-W5TPI8-F1
#
_cell.length_a   1.000
_cell.length_b   1.000
_cell.length_c   1.000
_cell.angle_alpha   90.00
_cell.angle_beta   90.00
_cell.angle_gamma   90.00
#
_symmetry.space_group_name_H-M   'P 1'
#
loop_
_entity.id
_entity.type
_entity.pdbx_description
1 polymer ?
#
loop_
_entity_poly.entity_id
_entity_poly.type
_entity_poly.pdbx_seq_one_letter_code
_entity_poly.pdbx_strand_id
1 'polypeptide(L)'
;MKITPESLREAGISLGRLGEAVHDAKVYPLLDAGRGVTALQGSPIAAALSGADDASSQAKRTLSSRHAGLAELLYSTAAIFQGQDEELAQKLAEFGDLNGKGN
;
A
#
# COMPACT_ATOMS: atom_id res chain seq x y z
N MET A 1 -6.88 -22.76 -5.27
CA MET A 1 -5.40 -22.63 -5.16
C MET A 1 -5.01 -23.15 -3.78
N LYS A 2 -4.00 -24.00 -3.65
CA LYS A 2 -3.58 -24.55 -2.35
C LYS A 2 -2.64 -23.56 -1.68
N ILE A 3 -2.86 -23.24 -0.40
CA ILE A 3 -1.94 -22.40 0.38
C ILE A 3 -0.74 -23.26 0.77
N THR A 4 0.44 -22.86 0.28
CA THR A 4 1.75 -23.44 0.61
C THR A 4 2.74 -22.31 0.97
N PRO A 5 3.86 -22.63 1.64
CA PRO A 5 4.91 -21.63 1.92
C PRO A 5 5.38 -20.90 0.66
N GLU A 6 5.52 -21.60 -0.46
CA GLU A 6 5.94 -21.05 -1.74
C GLU A 6 4.90 -20.05 -2.26
N SER A 7 3.61 -20.42 -2.25
CA SER A 7 2.54 -19.52 -2.70
C SER A 7 2.44 -18.24 -1.85
N LEU A 8 2.75 -18.34 -0.55
CA LEU A 8 2.77 -17.20 0.37
C LEU A 8 3.98 -16.29 0.08
N ARG A 9 5.16 -16.86 -0.17
CA ARG A 9 6.34 -16.08 -0.59
C ARG A 9 6.12 -15.37 -1.91
N GLU A 10 5.55 -16.05 -2.91
CA GLU A 10 5.23 -15.45 -4.21
C GLU A 10 4.22 -14.30 -4.08
N ALA A 11 3.20 -14.47 -3.24
CA ALA A 11 2.25 -13.41 -2.93
C ALA A 11 2.93 -12.23 -2.20
N GLY A 12 3.83 -12.51 -1.25
CA GLY A 12 4.63 -11.48 -0.56
C GLY A 12 5.51 -10.68 -1.53
N ILE A 13 6.23 -11.34 -2.44
CA ILE A 13 7.01 -10.69 -3.50
C ILE A 13 6.12 -9.79 -4.35
N SER A 14 4.96 -10.30 -4.76
CA SER A 14 4.04 -9.57 -5.63
C SER A 14 3.49 -8.32 -4.95
N LEU A 15 3.13 -8.40 -3.66
CA LEU A 15 2.72 -7.24 -2.87
C LEU A 15 3.86 -6.24 -2.69
N GLY A 16 5.07 -6.69 -2.40
CA GLY A 16 6.24 -5.81 -2.31
C GLY A 16 6.46 -5.00 -3.59
N ARG A 17 6.38 -5.66 -4.75
CA ARG A 17 6.46 -4.99 -6.07
C ARG A 17 5.35 -3.97 -6.30
N LEU A 18 4.12 -4.25 -5.86
CA LEU A 18 3.03 -3.28 -5.92
C LEU A 18 3.30 -2.06 -5.03
N GLY A 19 3.89 -2.27 -3.85
CA GLY A 19 4.31 -1.21 -2.94
C GLY A 19 5.44 -0.33 -3.49
N GLU A 20 6.32 -0.88 -4.33
CA GLU A 20 7.32 -0.09 -5.07
C GLU A 20 6.69 0.64 -6.26
N ALA A 21 5.78 -0.02 -6.97
CA ALA A 21 5.16 0.50 -8.18
C ALA A 21 4.38 1.81 -7.94
N VAL A 22 3.80 2.02 -6.75
CA VAL A 22 3.10 3.29 -6.42
C VAL A 22 4.00 4.53 -6.50
N HIS A 23 5.32 4.36 -6.50
CA HIS A 23 6.29 5.44 -6.68
C HIS A 23 6.78 5.59 -8.12
N ASP A 24 6.46 4.67 -9.02
CA ASP A 24 6.80 4.78 -10.44
C ASP A 24 5.92 5.84 -11.10
N ALA A 25 6.51 6.98 -11.45
CA ALA A 25 5.81 8.08 -12.11
C ALA A 25 5.28 7.72 -13.51
N LYS A 26 5.74 6.63 -14.14
CA LYS A 26 5.18 6.14 -15.41
C LYS A 26 3.87 5.37 -15.22
N VAL A 27 3.67 4.78 -14.04
CA VAL A 27 2.46 4.01 -13.70
C VAL A 27 1.48 4.87 -12.90
N TYR A 28 1.99 5.60 -11.90
CA TYR A 28 1.24 6.53 -11.06
C TYR A 28 1.86 7.93 -11.18
N PRO A 29 1.45 8.72 -12.20
CA PRO A 29 1.97 10.06 -12.42
C PRO A 29 1.85 10.98 -11.21
N LEU A 30 2.68 12.01 -11.19
CA LEU A 30 2.51 13.13 -10.27
C LEU A 30 1.30 13.97 -10.71
N LEU A 31 0.58 14.53 -9.75
CA LEU A 31 -0.53 15.43 -10.06
C LEU A 31 -0.02 16.76 -10.63
N ASP A 32 1.14 17.22 -10.15
CA ASP A 32 1.79 18.46 -10.59
C ASP A 32 0.83 19.67 -10.46
N ALA A 33 0.07 19.67 -9.37
CA ALA A 33 -0.98 20.66 -9.10
C ALA A 33 -0.40 22.07 -8.94
N GLY A 34 0.88 22.19 -8.54
CA GLY A 34 1.60 23.46 -8.45
C GLY A 34 1.53 24.32 -9.73
N ARG A 35 1.53 23.70 -10.91
CA ARG A 35 1.36 24.44 -12.18
C ARG A 35 -0.03 25.07 -12.30
N GLY A 36 -1.07 24.33 -11.91
CA GLY A 36 -2.45 24.82 -11.89
C GLY A 36 -2.66 25.92 -10.85
N VAL A 37 -2.06 25.77 -9.67
CA VAL A 37 -2.07 26.78 -8.60
C VAL A 37 -1.43 28.09 -9.08
N THR A 38 -0.29 28.00 -9.76
CA THR A 38 0.43 29.18 -10.28
C THR A 38 -0.36 29.86 -11.40
N ALA A 39 -0.89 29.09 -12.35
CA ALA A 39 -1.62 29.64 -13.49
C ALA A 39 -2.96 30.29 -13.11
N LEU A 40 -3.59 29.83 -12.02
CA LEU A 40 -4.90 30.27 -11.56
C LEU A 40 -4.83 31.04 -10.23
N GLN A 41 -3.70 31.71 -9.97
CA GLN A 41 -3.44 32.36 -8.70
C GLN A 41 -4.58 33.31 -8.28
N GLY A 42 -4.99 33.23 -7.01
CA GLY A 42 -6.08 34.03 -6.45
C GLY A 42 -7.49 33.48 -6.75
N SER A 43 -7.62 32.42 -7.55
CA SER A 43 -8.90 31.77 -7.80
C SER A 43 -9.26 30.74 -6.72
N PRO A 44 -10.56 30.43 -6.54
CA PRO A 44 -11.00 29.30 -5.73
C PRO A 44 -10.44 27.94 -6.18
N ILE A 45 -10.12 27.80 -7.48
CA ILE A 45 -9.55 26.57 -8.03
C ILE A 45 -8.10 26.38 -7.54
N ALA A 46 -7.29 27.45 -7.54
CA ALA A 46 -5.95 27.40 -6.99
C ALA A 46 -5.96 27.07 -5.49
N ALA A 47 -6.92 27.61 -4.74
CA ALA A 47 -7.10 27.25 -3.33
C ALA A 47 -7.47 25.76 -3.15
N ALA A 48 -8.34 25.21 -3.99
CA ALA A 48 -8.74 23.81 -3.94
C ALA A 48 -7.61 22.84 -4.35
N LEU A 49 -6.76 23.25 -5.29
CA LEU A 49 -5.60 22.46 -5.72
C LEU A 49 -4.40 22.56 -4.76
N SER A 50 -4.39 23.57 -3.89
CA SER A 50 -3.34 23.77 -2.90
C SER A 50 -3.23 22.56 -1.97
N GLY A 51 -2.04 21.94 -1.92
CA GLY A 51 -1.78 20.76 -1.08
C GLY A 51 -2.13 19.41 -1.72
N ALA A 52 -2.67 19.39 -2.95
CA ALA A 52 -2.98 18.13 -3.65
C ALA A 52 -1.75 17.24 -3.89
N ASP A 53 -0.60 17.84 -4.23
CA ASP A 53 0.66 17.12 -4.45
C ASP A 53 1.18 16.47 -3.15
N ASP A 54 1.07 17.18 -2.02
CA ASP A 54 1.47 16.66 -0.70
C ASP A 54 0.54 15.54 -0.25
N ALA A 55 -0.78 15.73 -0.39
CA ALA A 55 -1.77 14.70 -0.07
C ALA A 55 -1.58 13.45 -0.93
N SER A 56 -1.31 13.60 -2.22
CA SER A 56 -0.98 12.50 -3.13
C SER A 56 0.30 11.77 -2.70
N SER A 57 1.34 12.52 -2.34
CA SER A 57 2.60 11.95 -1.85
C SER A 57 2.41 11.17 -0.54
N GLN A 58 1.60 11.69 0.38
CA GLN A 58 1.25 10.99 1.62
C GLN A 58 0.48 9.70 1.34
N ALA A 59 -0.52 9.74 0.45
CA ALA A 59 -1.28 8.56 0.05
C ALA A 59 -0.37 7.47 -0.55
N LYS A 60 0.56 7.84 -1.45
CA LYS A 60 1.53 6.91 -2.03
C LYS A 60 2.40 6.24 -0.96
N ARG A 61 2.91 7.01 0.02
CA ARG A 61 3.70 6.45 1.14
C ARG A 61 2.88 5.49 1.99
N THR A 62 1.63 5.84 2.32
CA THR A 62 0.74 4.96 3.09
C THR A 62 0.45 3.66 2.34
N LEU A 63 0.17 3.73 1.03
CA LEU A 63 -0.04 2.54 0.21
C LEU A 63 1.21 1.68 0.15
N SER A 64 2.38 2.26 -0.09
CA SER A 64 3.66 1.54 -0.12
C SER A 64 3.93 0.81 1.20
N SER A 65 3.78 1.52 2.32
CA SER A 65 3.97 0.94 3.67
C SER A 65 3.01 -0.22 3.96
N ARG A 66 1.74 -0.11 3.55
CA ARG A 66 0.76 -1.20 3.72
C ARG A 66 1.12 -2.43 2.90
N HIS A 67 1.54 -2.25 1.66
CA HIS A 67 1.99 -3.36 0.82
C HIS A 67 3.23 -4.05 1.40
N ALA A 68 4.20 -3.27 1.89
CA ALA A 68 5.39 -3.80 2.54
C ALA A 68 5.05 -4.61 3.80
N GLY A 69 4.17 -4.09 4.67
CA GLY A 69 3.74 -4.80 5.88
C GLY A 69 3.00 -6.11 5.58
N LEU A 70 2.12 -6.12 4.57
CA LEU A 70 1.45 -7.35 4.12
C LEU A 70 2.43 -8.34 3.49
N ALA A 71 3.41 -7.86 2.72
CA ALA A 71 4.45 -8.71 2.15
C ALA A 71 5.28 -9.39 3.25
N GLU A 72 5.72 -8.62 4.25
CA GLU A 72 6.46 -9.13 5.41
C GLU A 72 5.63 -10.15 6.21
N LEU A 73 4.33 -9.89 6.40
CA LEU A 73 3.42 -10.85 7.02
C LEU A 73 3.37 -12.17 6.25
N LEU A 74 3.21 -12.13 4.93
CA LEU A 74 3.18 -13.35 4.12
C LEU A 74 4.53 -14.09 4.15
N TYR A 75 5.65 -13.37 4.16
CA TYR A 75 6.98 -13.95 4.28
C TYR A 75 7.21 -14.63 5.63
N SER A 76 6.87 -13.97 6.72
CA SER A 76 6.98 -14.52 8.08
C SER A 76 6.04 -15.71 8.26
N THR A 77 4.80 -15.61 7.75
CA THR A 77 3.82 -16.70 7.70
C THR A 77 4.38 -17.91 6.96
N ALA A 78 4.99 -17.71 5.79
CA ALA A 78 5.61 -18.79 5.02
C ALA A 78 6.78 -19.46 5.75
N ALA A 79 7.52 -18.71 6.58
CA ALA A 79 8.66 -19.24 7.34
C ALA A 79 8.24 -20.16 8.48
N ILE A 80 7.06 -19.94 9.08
CA ILE A 80 6.55 -20.70 10.23
C ILE A 80 5.45 -21.71 9.85
N PHE A 81 5.10 -21.83 8.57
CA PHE A 81 4.03 -22.69 8.09
C PHE A 81 4.36 -24.18 8.29
N GLN A 82 3.64 -24.87 9.17
CA GLN A 82 3.85 -26.30 9.45
C GLN A 82 2.87 -27.25 8.72
N GLY A 83 2.11 -26.73 7.75
CA GLY A 83 1.26 -27.55 6.87
C GLY A 83 -0.15 -27.84 7.38
N GLN A 84 -0.50 -27.46 8.61
CA GLN A 84 -1.83 -27.69 9.22
C GLN A 84 -2.34 -26.55 10.12
N ASP A 85 -1.83 -25.33 10.01
CA ASP A 85 -2.12 -24.31 11.02
C ASP A 85 -3.41 -23.50 10.75
N GLU A 86 -4.52 -23.94 11.33
CA GLU A 86 -5.72 -23.10 11.57
C GLU A 86 -5.36 -21.84 12.37
N GLU A 87 -4.42 -21.92 13.32
CA GLU A 87 -3.93 -20.79 14.11
C GLU A 87 -3.28 -19.70 13.23
N LEU A 88 -2.60 -20.10 12.16
CA LEU A 88 -1.92 -19.20 11.24
C LEU A 88 -2.92 -18.47 10.33
N ALA A 89 -3.96 -19.18 9.88
CA ALA A 89 -5.08 -18.58 9.18
C ALA A 89 -5.81 -17.56 10.07
N GLN A 90 -5.90 -17.82 11.38
CA GLN A 90 -6.52 -16.93 12.35
C GLN A 90 -5.71 -15.65 12.57
N LYS A 91 -4.37 -15.74 12.67
CA LYS A 91 -3.47 -14.57 12.71
C LYS A 91 -3.55 -13.71 11.45
N LEU A 92 -3.68 -14.33 10.27
CA LEU A 92 -3.89 -13.59 9.02
C LEU A 92 -5.25 -12.88 8.99
N ALA A 93 -6.32 -13.53 9.49
CA ALA A 93 -7.66 -12.97 9.55
C ALA A 93 -7.74 -11.76 10.51
N GLU A 94 -7.06 -11.83 11.66
CA GLU A 94 -6.96 -10.74 12.62
C GLU A 94 -6.25 -9.50 12.05
N PHE A 95 -5.28 -9.70 11.15
CA PHE A 95 -4.58 -8.61 10.49
C PHE A 95 -5.33 -8.07 9.28
N GLY A 96 -6.18 -8.86 8.62
CA GLY A 96 -7.01 -8.44 7.49
C GLY A 96 -7.92 -7.25 7.80
N ASP A 97 -8.19 -7.00 9.09
CA ASP A 97 -8.87 -5.81 9.59
C ASP A 97 -7.88 -4.64 9.86
N LEU A 98 -7.15 -4.22 8.83
CA LEU A 98 -6.28 -3.02 8.87
C LEU A 98 -7.07 -1.69 8.92
N ASN A 99 -8.40 -1.74 8.88
CA ASN A 99 -9.28 -0.58 8.98
C ASN A 99 -9.99 -0.48 10.33
N GLY A 100 -10.01 -1.55 11.15
CA GLY A 100 -10.74 -1.63 12.42
C GLY A 100 -9.97 -1.17 13.66
N LYS A 101 -8.65 -0.94 13.57
CA LYS A 101 -7.86 -0.34 14.66
C LYS A 101 -7.39 1.07 14.30
N GLY A 102 -8.36 1.96 14.21
CA GLY A 102 -8.18 3.33 14.70
C GLY A 102 -8.50 3.33 16.19
N ASN A 103 -7.46 3.29 17.02
CA ASN A 103 -7.45 3.77 18.41
C ASN A 103 -6.05 4.25 18.73
#